data_AF-A0A948AXI9-F1
#
_entry.id   AF-A0A948AXI9-F1
#
_cell.length_a   1.000
_cell.length_b   1.000
_cell.length_c   1.000
_cell.angle_alpha   90.00
_cell.angle_beta   90.00
_cell.angle_gamma   90.00
#
_symmetry.space_group_name_H-M   'P 1'
#
loop_
_entity.id
_entity.type
_entity.pdbx_description
1 polymer ?
#
loop_
_entity_poly.entity_id
_entity_poly.type
_entity_poly.pdbx_seq_one_letter_code
_entity_poly.pdbx_strand_id
1 'polypeptide(L)'
;AFAGKTPGDGLRVYLSRNVTLNGVESYGNARHGICVGTIGQYGDLGGSEPCKDNTLTSLKAHDNAAAGIAVEGVGTRDCPVMGSTFTGNGTGVLVQTGAITRVNSSMIFGNATGMRNTTTGMVNAVSNWWGSYAGPGGTDGGGRTGDKVSANVDYNPWTFGRYGADHDGDGLADADDPDDENDGLADTAEVYTYYSDPLNADTDGDQMPDGWEIAHNLNPMNSADAAQDADGDLVSNYREYLADTDPRDKASFFWINTVKLADNPAVVFRCSTSRVYTLTCSVKAAGPWDNVPGQTRVRGAPGGTMTMIGTTCGVYRVRVAIP
;
A
#
# COMPACT_ATOMS: atom_id res chain seq x y z
N ALA A 1 8.61 -27.76 -14.75
CA ALA A 1 8.29 -27.53 -16.17
C ALA A 1 6.95 -26.78 -16.23
N PHE A 2 6.85 -25.69 -16.99
CA PHE A 2 5.58 -24.99 -17.21
C PHE A 2 4.72 -25.86 -18.14
N ALA A 3 3.96 -26.80 -17.58
CA ALA A 3 3.08 -27.68 -18.35
C ALA A 3 1.66 -27.06 -18.43
N GLY A 4 0.93 -27.45 -19.46
CA GLY A 4 -0.23 -26.74 -20.02
C GLY A 4 -1.36 -26.32 -19.07
N LYS A 5 -2.10 -25.32 -19.54
CA LYS A 5 -3.33 -24.78 -18.94
C LYS A 5 -4.38 -25.89 -18.89
N THR A 6 -4.84 -26.27 -17.70
CA THR A 6 -6.21 -26.79 -17.60
C THR A 6 -7.13 -25.64 -18.01
N PRO A 7 -8.18 -25.88 -18.81
CA PRO A 7 -9.06 -24.81 -19.26
C PRO A 7 -9.59 -23.99 -18.07
N GLY A 8 -9.32 -22.69 -18.09
CA GLY A 8 -9.82 -21.74 -17.12
C GLY A 8 -8.90 -21.37 -15.95
N ASP A 9 -7.72 -21.97 -15.79
CA ASP A 9 -6.72 -21.50 -14.80
C ASP A 9 -5.70 -20.54 -15.43
N GLY A 10 -5.11 -19.68 -14.59
CA GLY A 10 -4.07 -18.72 -14.98
C GLY A 10 -2.68 -19.37 -15.13
N LEU A 11 -1.87 -19.31 -14.07
CA LEU A 11 -0.53 -19.91 -14.01
C LEU A 11 -0.57 -21.26 -13.31
N ARG A 12 0.01 -22.29 -13.93
CA ARG A 12 0.23 -23.59 -13.28
C ARG A 12 1.71 -23.96 -13.25
N VAL A 13 2.19 -24.32 -12.08
CA VAL A 13 3.57 -24.76 -11.83
C VAL A 13 3.56 -26.18 -11.27
N TYR A 14 3.83 -27.14 -12.15
CA TYR A 14 3.78 -28.57 -11.82
C TYR A 14 5.15 -29.16 -11.47
N LEU A 15 5.12 -30.20 -10.64
CA LEU A 15 6.32 -30.94 -10.21
C LEU A 15 7.42 -29.96 -9.77
N SER A 16 6.99 -28.92 -9.06
CA SER A 16 7.76 -27.72 -8.82
C SER A 16 8.72 -27.94 -7.67
N ARG A 17 10.02 -27.90 -7.97
CA ARG A 17 11.09 -27.93 -6.99
C ARG A 17 12.05 -26.79 -7.24
N ASN A 18 12.44 -26.06 -6.19
CA ASN A 18 13.35 -24.91 -6.30
C ASN A 18 12.86 -23.85 -7.30
N VAL A 19 11.54 -23.62 -7.34
CA VAL A 19 10.93 -22.58 -8.17
C VAL A 19 10.74 -21.33 -7.34
N THR A 20 11.17 -20.20 -7.89
CA THR A 20 10.84 -18.87 -7.35
C THR A 20 9.75 -18.25 -8.21
N LEU A 21 8.62 -17.92 -7.59
CA LEU A 21 7.64 -16.99 -8.14
C LEU A 21 7.69 -15.73 -7.30
N ASN A 22 8.01 -14.61 -7.95
CA ASN A 22 8.07 -13.30 -7.32
C ASN A 22 7.37 -12.28 -8.21
N GLY A 23 6.46 -11.48 -7.65
CA GLY A 23 5.79 -10.40 -8.40
C GLY A 23 4.82 -10.90 -9.47
N VAL A 24 4.39 -12.16 -9.42
CA VAL A 24 3.49 -12.73 -10.43
C VAL A 24 2.06 -12.28 -10.18
N GLU A 25 1.43 -11.72 -11.20
CA GLU A 25 0.03 -11.31 -11.19
C GLU A 25 -0.86 -12.26 -11.99
N SER A 26 -2.05 -12.61 -11.46
CA SER A 26 -3.04 -13.47 -12.15
C SER A 26 -4.47 -13.12 -11.78
N TYR A 27 -5.31 -12.80 -12.77
CA TYR A 27 -6.67 -12.34 -12.50
C TYR A 27 -7.72 -12.79 -13.53
N GLY A 28 -8.99 -12.72 -13.12
CA GLY A 28 -10.16 -12.93 -14.00
C GLY A 28 -10.30 -14.35 -14.55
N ASN A 29 -9.69 -15.34 -13.91
CA ASN A 29 -9.70 -16.71 -14.40
C ASN A 29 -11.02 -17.42 -14.05
N ALA A 30 -11.50 -18.28 -14.96
CA ALA A 30 -12.71 -19.08 -14.75
C ALA A 30 -12.54 -20.16 -13.66
N ARG A 31 -11.32 -20.36 -13.18
CA ARG A 31 -10.95 -21.24 -12.06
C ARG A 31 -9.92 -20.56 -11.16
N HIS A 32 -8.73 -21.14 -10.97
CA HIS A 32 -7.71 -20.63 -10.06
C HIS A 32 -6.79 -19.63 -10.79
N GLY A 33 -6.28 -18.64 -10.06
CA GLY A 33 -5.25 -17.74 -10.57
C GLY A 33 -3.91 -18.47 -10.70
N ILE A 34 -3.38 -18.93 -9.57
CA ILE A 34 -2.09 -19.62 -9.51
C ILE A 34 -2.29 -21.03 -8.93
N CYS A 35 -1.74 -22.07 -9.55
CA CYS A 35 -1.66 -23.41 -8.97
C CYS A 35 -0.20 -23.85 -8.87
N VAL A 36 0.21 -24.32 -7.69
CA VAL A 36 1.55 -24.86 -7.45
C VAL A 36 1.43 -26.24 -6.82
N GLY A 37 2.06 -27.25 -7.44
CA GLY A 37 2.06 -28.62 -6.89
C GLY A 37 1.68 -29.72 -7.89
N THR A 38 1.11 -30.81 -7.38
CA THR A 38 0.65 -31.95 -8.19
C THR A 38 -0.78 -31.78 -8.69
N ILE A 39 -1.14 -32.48 -9.77
CA ILE A 39 -2.50 -32.55 -10.32
C ILE A 39 -3.46 -33.25 -9.33
N GLY A 40 -4.46 -32.55 -8.80
CA GLY A 40 -5.71 -33.15 -8.35
C GLY A 40 -6.63 -33.58 -9.52
N GLN A 41 -7.09 -34.83 -9.49
CA GLN A 41 -8.15 -35.51 -10.30
C GLN A 41 -8.13 -35.47 -11.85
N TYR A 42 -7.27 -34.69 -12.53
CA TYR A 42 -7.30 -34.54 -14.01
C TYR A 42 -6.18 -35.27 -14.78
N GLY A 43 -5.69 -36.41 -14.27
CA GLY A 43 -5.20 -37.52 -15.11
C GLY A 43 -3.92 -37.42 -15.93
N ASP A 44 -3.27 -36.26 -16.13
CA ASP A 44 -2.29 -36.17 -17.23
C ASP A 44 -0.80 -36.34 -16.88
N LEU A 45 -0.36 -36.42 -15.62
CA LEU A 45 1.05 -36.69 -15.27
C LEU A 45 1.17 -37.43 -13.93
N GLY A 46 1.25 -38.77 -13.97
CA GLY A 46 1.28 -39.66 -12.80
C GLY A 46 2.53 -39.60 -11.92
N GLY A 47 2.80 -38.46 -11.27
CA GLY A 47 3.88 -38.30 -10.28
C GLY A 47 3.40 -37.66 -8.98
N SER A 48 3.92 -38.16 -7.84
CA SER A 48 3.68 -37.68 -6.48
C SER A 48 4.78 -36.73 -5.99
N GLU A 49 5.12 -35.69 -6.74
CA GLU A 49 6.10 -34.69 -6.28
C GLU A 49 5.37 -33.42 -5.82
N PRO A 50 5.23 -33.20 -4.50
CA PRO A 50 4.55 -32.03 -3.96
C PRO A 50 5.30 -30.75 -4.33
N CYS A 51 4.66 -29.61 -4.07
CA CYS A 51 5.40 -28.36 -3.95
C CYS A 51 6.57 -28.56 -2.97
N LYS A 52 7.82 -28.31 -3.40
CA LYS A 52 9.01 -28.56 -2.58
C LYS A 52 10.08 -27.50 -2.76
N ASP A 53 10.50 -26.89 -1.66
CA ASP A 53 11.61 -25.93 -1.66
C ASP A 53 11.37 -24.77 -2.64
N ASN A 54 10.10 -24.36 -2.83
CA ASN A 54 9.75 -23.20 -3.64
C ASN A 54 9.70 -21.93 -2.79
N THR A 55 9.88 -20.79 -3.46
CA THR A 55 9.73 -19.45 -2.87
C THR A 55 8.59 -18.75 -3.59
N LEU A 56 7.47 -18.52 -2.91
CA LEU A 56 6.28 -17.88 -3.46
C LEU A 56 6.07 -16.55 -2.74
N THR A 57 6.51 -15.45 -3.36
CA THR A 57 6.50 -14.13 -2.72
C THR A 57 5.89 -13.06 -3.61
N SER A 58 5.31 -12.03 -3.02
CA SER A 58 4.81 -10.86 -3.77
C SER A 58 3.86 -11.25 -4.91
N LEU A 59 3.08 -12.31 -4.72
CA LEU A 59 2.10 -12.75 -5.70
C LEU A 59 0.87 -11.86 -5.60
N LYS A 60 0.24 -11.54 -6.74
CA LYS A 60 -1.04 -10.85 -6.80
C LYS A 60 -2.03 -11.76 -7.52
N ALA A 61 -3.09 -12.19 -6.87
CA ALA A 61 -4.17 -12.88 -7.57
C ALA A 61 -5.54 -12.40 -7.15
N HIS A 62 -6.31 -11.92 -8.14
CA HIS A 62 -7.59 -11.29 -7.86
C HIS A 62 -8.70 -11.64 -8.86
N ASP A 63 -9.95 -11.56 -8.41
CA ASP A 63 -11.14 -11.79 -9.24
C ASP A 63 -11.19 -13.15 -9.94
N ASN A 64 -10.59 -14.18 -9.35
CA ASN A 64 -10.63 -15.54 -9.87
C ASN A 64 -11.85 -16.28 -9.33
N ALA A 65 -12.57 -17.00 -10.19
CA ALA A 65 -13.81 -17.69 -9.80
C ALA A 65 -13.60 -18.80 -8.74
N ALA A 66 -12.38 -19.37 -8.67
CA ALA A 66 -11.98 -20.31 -7.64
C ALA A 66 -10.92 -19.71 -6.70
N ALA A 67 -9.70 -20.26 -6.66
CA ALA A 67 -8.68 -19.83 -5.71
C ALA A 67 -7.76 -18.75 -6.31
N GLY A 68 -7.35 -17.75 -5.52
CA GLY A 68 -6.24 -16.86 -5.91
C GLY A 68 -4.96 -17.67 -6.08
N ILE A 69 -4.62 -18.47 -5.07
CA ILE A 69 -3.60 -19.53 -5.17
C ILE A 69 -4.11 -20.86 -4.63
N ALA A 70 -3.79 -21.95 -5.35
CA ALA A 70 -3.95 -23.33 -4.90
C ALA A 70 -2.59 -23.99 -4.70
N VAL A 71 -2.29 -24.42 -3.47
CA VAL A 71 -1.09 -25.18 -3.12
C VAL A 71 -1.48 -26.65 -2.91
N GLU A 72 -0.89 -27.53 -3.71
CA GLU A 72 -1.30 -28.94 -3.82
C GLU A 72 -0.15 -29.93 -3.67
N GLY A 73 -0.48 -31.14 -3.20
CA GLY A 73 0.36 -32.34 -3.31
C GLY A 73 0.89 -32.89 -1.99
N VAL A 74 1.22 -34.18 -1.98
CA VAL A 74 1.57 -34.93 -0.76
C VAL A 74 3.09 -34.93 -0.54
N GLY A 75 3.58 -34.41 0.60
CA GLY A 75 4.93 -34.72 1.08
C GLY A 75 5.41 -33.85 2.23
N THR A 76 6.71 -33.94 2.55
CA THR A 76 7.28 -33.59 3.86
C THR A 76 7.90 -32.20 3.97
N ARG A 77 7.67 -31.30 3.01
CA ARG A 77 8.37 -30.00 2.95
C ARG A 77 7.45 -28.83 2.62
N ASP A 78 7.81 -27.70 3.21
CA ASP A 78 7.06 -26.45 3.25
C ASP A 78 7.25 -25.64 1.95
N CYS A 79 6.15 -25.12 1.42
CA CYS A 79 6.11 -24.18 0.31
C CYS A 79 5.53 -22.85 0.76
N PRO A 80 6.34 -21.95 1.34
CA PRO A 80 5.83 -20.72 1.92
C PRO A 80 5.26 -19.78 0.87
N VAL A 81 4.08 -19.26 1.16
CA VAL A 81 3.47 -18.10 0.50
C VAL A 81 3.65 -16.90 1.42
N MET A 82 4.35 -15.87 0.98
CA MET A 82 4.65 -14.71 1.82
C MET A 82 4.50 -13.38 1.08
N GLY A 83 4.13 -12.30 1.78
CA GLY A 83 4.12 -10.97 1.18
C GLY A 83 3.21 -10.85 -0.04
N SER A 84 2.14 -11.65 -0.11
CA SER A 84 1.31 -11.78 -1.31
C SER A 84 -0.09 -11.20 -1.08
N THR A 85 -0.77 -10.80 -2.14
CA THR A 85 -2.12 -10.21 -2.11
C THR A 85 -3.11 -11.11 -2.84
N PHE A 86 -4.17 -11.53 -2.13
CA PHE A 86 -5.25 -12.36 -2.66
C PHE A 86 -6.59 -11.72 -2.35
N THR A 87 -7.30 -11.24 -3.37
CA THR A 87 -8.54 -10.47 -3.19
C THR A 87 -9.62 -10.74 -4.24
N GLY A 88 -10.90 -10.63 -3.90
CA GLY A 88 -12.00 -10.84 -4.85
C GLY A 88 -12.13 -12.27 -5.39
N ASN A 89 -11.42 -13.25 -4.82
CA ASN A 89 -11.47 -14.63 -5.28
C ASN A 89 -12.59 -15.42 -4.59
N GLY A 90 -13.02 -16.53 -5.20
CA GLY A 90 -13.85 -17.51 -4.50
C GLY A 90 -13.17 -18.08 -3.25
N THR A 91 -11.85 -18.24 -3.27
CA THR A 91 -11.01 -18.50 -2.10
C THR A 91 -9.68 -17.75 -2.25
N GLY A 92 -9.20 -17.02 -1.24
CA GLY A 92 -7.90 -16.35 -1.35
C GLY A 92 -6.78 -17.38 -1.51
N VAL A 93 -6.62 -18.23 -0.50
CA VAL A 93 -5.62 -19.32 -0.47
C VAL A 93 -6.27 -20.67 -0.22
N LEU A 94 -6.08 -21.61 -1.15
CA LEU A 94 -6.52 -22.99 -1.05
C LEU A 94 -5.32 -23.91 -0.80
N VAL A 95 -5.33 -24.64 0.31
CA VAL A 95 -4.33 -25.68 0.62
C VAL A 95 -5.02 -27.04 0.62
N GLN A 96 -4.56 -27.96 -0.24
CA GLN A 96 -5.22 -29.25 -0.43
C GLN A 96 -4.28 -30.41 -0.74
N THR A 97 -4.84 -31.63 -0.83
CA THR A 97 -4.14 -32.85 -1.26
C THR A 97 -2.87 -33.15 -0.46
N GLY A 98 -2.91 -32.90 0.86
CA GLY A 98 -1.79 -33.21 1.77
C GLY A 98 -0.59 -32.26 1.70
N ALA A 99 -0.76 -31.07 1.11
CA ALA A 99 0.27 -30.05 1.07
C ALA A 99 0.66 -29.57 2.47
N ILE A 100 1.96 -29.34 2.66
CA ILE A 100 2.51 -28.66 3.83
C ILE A 100 2.99 -27.30 3.36
N THR A 101 2.43 -26.24 3.95
CA THR A 101 2.76 -24.85 3.62
C THR A 101 2.58 -23.97 4.84
N ARG A 102 3.14 -22.76 4.79
CA ARG A 102 2.78 -21.63 5.63
C ARG A 102 2.43 -20.43 4.75
N VAL A 103 1.52 -19.59 5.24
CA VAL A 103 1.03 -18.41 4.53
C VAL A 103 1.17 -17.23 5.45
N ASN A 104 2.20 -16.41 5.32
CA ASN A 104 2.46 -15.37 6.32
C ASN A 104 2.63 -13.99 5.67
N SER A 105 2.42 -12.93 6.44
CA SER A 105 2.71 -11.56 5.98
C SER A 105 2.02 -11.21 4.67
N SER A 106 0.81 -11.71 4.44
CA SER A 106 0.05 -11.58 3.19
C SER A 106 -1.25 -10.81 3.43
N MET A 107 -1.75 -10.14 2.40
CA MET A 107 -3.04 -9.47 2.39
C MET A 107 -4.09 -10.38 1.76
N ILE A 108 -5.06 -10.84 2.54
CA ILE A 108 -6.08 -11.80 2.14
C ILE A 108 -7.45 -11.26 2.53
N PHE A 109 -8.11 -10.55 1.63
CA PHE A 109 -9.34 -9.82 1.96
C PHE A 109 -10.31 -9.79 0.78
N GLY A 110 -11.60 -9.58 1.04
CA GLY A 110 -12.61 -9.46 0.00
C GLY A 110 -12.87 -10.78 -0.76
N ASN A 111 -12.41 -11.92 -0.25
CA ASN A 111 -12.67 -13.23 -0.83
C ASN A 111 -13.93 -13.84 -0.20
N ALA A 112 -14.64 -14.70 -0.93
CA ALA A 112 -15.75 -15.44 -0.33
C ALA A 112 -15.29 -16.36 0.82
N THR A 113 -14.02 -16.77 0.80
CA THR A 113 -13.31 -17.44 1.89
C THR A 113 -11.85 -17.02 1.81
N GLY A 114 -11.26 -16.48 2.87
CA GLY A 114 -9.86 -16.02 2.87
C GLY A 114 -8.91 -17.19 2.69
N MET A 115 -9.02 -18.19 3.57
CA MET A 115 -8.19 -19.38 3.49
C MET A 115 -8.97 -20.66 3.75
N ARG A 116 -8.88 -21.59 2.81
CA ARG A 116 -9.45 -22.92 2.94
C ARG A 116 -8.34 -23.97 2.98
N ASN A 117 -8.19 -24.62 4.13
CA ASN A 117 -7.32 -25.78 4.28
C ASN A 117 -8.18 -27.06 4.30
N THR A 118 -8.04 -27.92 3.28
CA THR A 118 -8.73 -29.21 3.19
C THR A 118 -7.85 -30.39 3.58
N THR A 119 -6.63 -30.13 4.05
CA THR A 119 -5.74 -31.16 4.58
C THR A 119 -6.10 -31.52 6.02
N THR A 120 -5.53 -32.59 6.55
CA THR A 120 -5.72 -32.96 7.96
C THR A 120 -4.79 -32.19 8.91
N GLY A 121 -3.72 -31.58 8.39
CA GLY A 121 -2.74 -30.84 9.17
C GLY A 121 -3.19 -29.40 9.43
N MET A 122 -2.66 -28.81 10.50
CA MET A 122 -2.81 -27.37 10.75
C MET A 122 -1.85 -26.60 9.84
N VAL A 123 -2.34 -25.55 9.19
CA VAL A 123 -1.51 -24.64 8.39
C VAL A 123 -1.21 -23.40 9.21
N ASN A 124 0.07 -23.05 9.32
CA ASN A 124 0.52 -21.79 9.93
C ASN A 124 0.19 -20.66 8.94
N ALA A 125 -0.67 -19.74 9.36
CA ALA A 125 -1.12 -18.60 8.58
C ALA A 125 -1.09 -17.30 9.39
N VAL A 126 0.02 -17.06 10.10
CA VAL A 126 0.15 -15.92 11.01
C VAL A 126 0.55 -14.63 10.28
N SER A 127 0.25 -13.50 10.90
CA SER A 127 0.57 -12.16 10.43
C SER A 127 -0.01 -11.87 9.05
N ASN A 128 -1.25 -12.26 8.77
CA ASN A 128 -1.95 -11.91 7.54
C ASN A 128 -3.05 -10.91 7.83
N TRP A 129 -3.22 -9.95 6.92
CA TRP A 129 -4.42 -9.13 6.91
C TRP A 129 -5.59 -9.93 6.35
N TRP A 130 -6.70 -10.00 7.11
CA TRP A 130 -7.89 -10.75 6.70
C TRP A 130 -9.03 -9.85 6.23
N GLY A 131 -8.77 -8.57 5.96
CA GLY A 131 -9.82 -7.58 5.64
C GLY A 131 -10.53 -6.99 6.86
N SER A 132 -10.03 -7.24 8.08
CA SER A 132 -10.56 -6.69 9.33
C SER A 132 -9.59 -6.82 10.50
N TYR A 133 -9.50 -5.78 11.33
CA TYR A 133 -8.76 -5.79 12.60
C TYR A 133 -9.35 -6.73 13.64
N ALA A 134 -10.68 -6.94 13.59
CA ALA A 134 -11.34 -7.97 14.38
C ALA A 134 -10.89 -9.40 13.98
N GLY A 135 -10.17 -9.52 12.87
CA GLY A 135 -9.52 -10.74 12.43
C GLY A 135 -10.34 -11.58 11.46
N PRO A 136 -9.82 -12.76 11.06
CA PRO A 136 -10.48 -13.62 10.10
C PRO A 136 -11.82 -14.11 10.62
N GLY A 137 -12.82 -14.12 9.74
CA GLY A 137 -14.14 -14.65 10.04
C GLY A 137 -14.07 -16.13 10.45
N GLY A 138 -14.58 -16.44 11.64
CA GLY A 138 -14.68 -17.80 12.16
C GLY A 138 -16.14 -18.21 12.43
N THR A 139 -16.37 -19.49 12.71
CA THR A 139 -17.67 -20.00 13.22
C THR A 139 -17.81 -19.85 14.74
N ASP A 140 -16.86 -19.23 15.40
CA ASP A 140 -16.73 -19.16 16.86
C ASP A 140 -17.45 -17.96 17.49
N GLY A 141 -18.18 -17.16 16.69
CA GLY A 141 -19.07 -16.12 17.19
C GLY A 141 -18.36 -14.91 17.83
N GLY A 142 -17.04 -14.79 17.67
CA GLY A 142 -16.22 -13.75 18.31
C GLY A 142 -16.27 -12.36 17.68
N GLY A 143 -17.33 -12.00 16.95
CA GLY A 143 -17.49 -10.68 16.34
C GLY A 143 -16.49 -10.35 15.21
N ARG A 144 -15.72 -11.33 14.72
CA ARG A 144 -14.71 -11.14 13.67
C ARG A 144 -15.36 -10.97 12.30
N THR A 145 -14.94 -9.96 11.56
CA THR A 145 -15.60 -9.53 10.31
C THR A 145 -14.78 -9.75 9.06
N GLY A 146 -13.51 -10.18 9.18
CA GLY A 146 -12.66 -10.46 8.04
C GLY A 146 -13.08 -11.71 7.26
N ASP A 147 -12.33 -11.98 6.20
CA ASP A 147 -12.46 -13.14 5.35
C ASP A 147 -12.45 -14.45 6.15
N LYS A 148 -13.31 -15.39 5.75
CA LYS A 148 -13.48 -16.65 6.49
C LYS A 148 -12.28 -17.58 6.37
N VAL A 149 -11.92 -18.26 7.45
CA VAL A 149 -10.85 -19.27 7.45
C VAL A 149 -11.33 -20.64 7.95
N SER A 150 -10.77 -21.72 7.41
CA SER A 150 -11.03 -23.08 7.92
C SER A 150 -10.54 -23.25 9.37
N ALA A 151 -11.18 -24.15 10.13
CA ALA A 151 -10.84 -24.41 11.55
C ALA A 151 -9.41 -24.95 11.79
N ASN A 152 -8.77 -25.52 10.77
CA ASN A 152 -7.40 -26.04 10.78
C ASN A 152 -6.38 -25.04 10.19
N VAL A 153 -6.63 -23.74 10.37
CA VAL A 153 -5.72 -22.65 10.03
C VAL A 153 -5.34 -21.95 11.33
N ASP A 154 -4.04 -21.90 11.64
CA ASP A 154 -3.50 -21.15 12.76
C ASP A 154 -3.16 -19.74 12.29
N TYR A 155 -4.04 -18.79 12.57
CA TYR A 155 -3.94 -17.41 12.11
C TYR A 155 -3.47 -16.44 13.20
N ASN A 156 -3.12 -16.89 14.41
CA ASN A 156 -2.80 -16.01 15.53
C ASN A 156 -1.27 -15.88 15.71
N PRO A 157 -0.70 -14.66 15.78
CA PRO A 157 -1.34 -13.35 15.64
C PRO A 157 -1.80 -13.09 14.22
N TRP A 158 -2.99 -12.50 14.04
CA TRP A 158 -3.49 -12.19 12.70
C TRP A 158 -3.01 -10.82 12.21
N THR A 159 -3.07 -9.76 13.04
CA THR A 159 -2.72 -8.38 12.63
C THR A 159 -1.26 -7.98 12.87
N PHE A 160 -0.28 -8.84 12.60
CA PHE A 160 1.14 -8.56 12.92
C PHE A 160 1.39 -8.22 14.42
N GLY A 161 0.45 -8.56 15.32
CA GLY A 161 0.52 -8.23 16.74
C GLY A 161 0.00 -6.84 17.12
N ARG A 162 -0.76 -6.17 16.24
CA ARG A 162 -1.20 -4.77 16.39
C ARG A 162 -2.60 -4.56 16.99
N TYR A 163 -3.21 -5.57 17.61
CA TYR A 163 -4.51 -5.38 18.26
C TYR A 163 -4.40 -4.36 19.41
N GLY A 164 -5.05 -3.21 19.27
CA GLY A 164 -4.97 -2.08 20.22
C GLY A 164 -3.80 -1.12 19.96
N ALA A 165 -3.22 -1.13 18.76
CA ALA A 165 -2.38 -0.04 18.27
C ALA A 165 -3.24 1.19 17.92
N ASP A 166 -2.58 2.33 17.77
CA ASP A 166 -3.09 3.68 17.51
C ASP A 166 -1.96 4.35 16.71
N HIS A 167 -2.00 4.21 15.37
CA HIS A 167 -0.86 4.51 14.50
C HIS A 167 -0.62 6.01 14.32
N ASP A 168 -1.67 6.80 14.31
CA ASP A 168 -1.61 8.26 14.17
C ASP A 168 -1.53 8.99 15.52
N GLY A 169 -1.85 8.32 16.63
CA GLY A 169 -1.83 8.87 17.98
C GLY A 169 -3.02 9.78 18.29
N ASP A 170 -4.15 9.65 17.59
CA ASP A 170 -5.33 10.48 17.82
C ASP A 170 -6.18 10.04 19.03
N GLY A 171 -5.89 8.85 19.56
CA GLY A 171 -6.54 8.26 20.72
C GLY A 171 -7.68 7.29 20.40
N LEU A 172 -7.94 7.01 19.13
CA LEU A 172 -8.66 5.83 18.66
C LEU A 172 -7.66 4.70 18.43
N ALA A 173 -8.08 3.47 18.72
CA ALA A 173 -7.26 2.33 18.35
C ALA A 173 -7.57 1.95 16.90
N ASP A 174 -6.61 1.44 16.13
CA ASP A 174 -6.78 1.08 14.72
C ASP A 174 -8.03 0.20 14.45
N ALA A 175 -8.42 -0.60 15.45
CA ALA A 175 -9.60 -1.46 15.32
C ALA A 175 -10.94 -0.70 15.31
N ASP A 176 -10.94 0.53 15.83
CA ASP A 176 -12.07 1.44 16.00
C ASP A 176 -11.91 2.75 15.20
N ASP A 177 -10.72 3.00 14.64
CA ASP A 177 -10.40 4.12 13.77
C ASP A 177 -10.74 3.76 12.31
N PRO A 178 -11.40 4.65 11.54
CA PRO A 178 -11.64 4.45 10.12
C PRO A 178 -10.52 4.93 9.17
N ASP A 179 -9.48 5.62 9.67
CA ASP A 179 -8.34 6.18 8.91
C ASP A 179 -7.08 6.15 9.80
N ASP A 180 -6.47 4.97 9.94
CA ASP A 180 -5.47 4.65 10.97
C ASP A 180 -4.20 5.53 10.96
N GLU A 181 -3.89 6.18 9.84
CA GLU A 181 -2.77 7.11 9.68
C GLU A 181 -3.18 8.56 9.49
N ASN A 182 -4.49 8.83 9.43
CA ASN A 182 -5.07 10.14 9.22
C ASN A 182 -4.47 10.87 7.99
N ASP A 183 -4.22 10.12 6.93
CA ASP A 183 -3.68 10.64 5.67
C ASP A 183 -4.79 11.19 4.74
N GLY A 184 -6.05 10.96 5.13
CA GLY A 184 -7.25 11.38 4.42
C GLY A 184 -7.90 10.27 3.57
N LEU A 185 -7.41 9.03 3.66
CA LEU A 185 -7.96 7.86 2.99
C LEU A 185 -8.41 6.83 4.03
N ALA A 186 -9.71 6.52 4.04
CA ALA A 186 -10.21 5.53 5.00
C ALA A 186 -9.66 4.12 4.73
N ASP A 187 -9.36 3.33 5.76
CA ASP A 187 -8.75 2.00 5.63
C ASP A 187 -9.53 1.08 4.68
N THR A 188 -10.86 1.22 4.70
CA THR A 188 -11.73 0.44 3.82
C THR A 188 -11.52 0.81 2.34
N ALA A 189 -11.30 2.08 2.03
CA ALA A 189 -10.97 2.51 0.68
C ALA A 189 -9.58 2.03 0.27
N GLU A 190 -8.61 2.15 1.16
CA GLU A 190 -7.24 1.66 0.98
C GLU A 190 -7.22 0.17 0.66
N VAL A 191 -7.81 -0.65 1.54
CA VAL A 191 -7.84 -2.09 1.37
C VAL A 191 -8.64 -2.49 0.13
N TYR A 192 -9.88 -2.00 -0.01
CA TYR A 192 -10.82 -2.56 -0.99
C TYR A 192 -10.79 -1.88 -2.36
N THR A 193 -10.28 -0.65 -2.47
CA THR A 193 -10.35 0.15 -3.71
C THR A 193 -8.97 0.46 -4.28
N TYR A 194 -8.06 0.92 -3.43
CA TYR A 194 -6.76 1.43 -3.88
C TYR A 194 -5.61 0.44 -3.69
N TYR A 195 -5.86 -0.62 -2.91
CA TYR A 195 -4.90 -1.65 -2.56
C TYR A 195 -3.65 -1.11 -1.85
N SER A 196 -3.76 0.06 -1.20
CA SER A 196 -2.76 0.64 -0.31
C SER A 196 -2.77 -0.03 1.07
N ASP A 197 -1.76 0.26 1.88
CA ASP A 197 -1.59 -0.28 3.22
C ASP A 197 -2.14 0.70 4.25
N PRO A 198 -3.28 0.40 4.92
CA PRO A 198 -3.97 1.30 5.86
C PRO A 198 -3.25 1.43 7.20
N LEU A 199 -1.94 1.24 7.21
CA LEU A 199 -1.07 1.44 8.36
C LEU A 199 0.18 2.20 7.92
N ASN A 200 0.14 2.78 6.73
CA ASN A 200 1.24 3.43 6.07
C ASN A 200 0.71 4.49 5.11
N ALA A 201 0.62 5.71 5.62
CA ALA A 201 0.22 6.90 4.88
C ALA A 201 0.91 7.14 3.52
N ASP A 202 2.03 6.46 3.20
CA ASP A 202 2.76 6.59 1.93
C ASP A 202 3.18 5.17 1.50
N THR A 203 2.24 4.45 0.86
CA THR A 203 2.37 3.01 0.60
C THR A 203 3.54 2.69 -0.32
N ASP A 204 3.80 3.49 -1.33
CA ASP A 204 4.88 3.26 -2.29
C ASP A 204 6.22 3.96 -1.94
N GLY A 205 6.21 4.81 -0.91
CA GLY A 205 7.38 5.42 -0.31
C GLY A 205 7.97 6.59 -1.10
N ASP A 206 7.13 7.32 -1.84
CA ASP A 206 7.55 8.45 -2.68
C ASP A 206 7.44 9.83 -2.04
N GLN A 207 6.99 9.86 -0.78
CA GLN A 207 6.77 11.01 0.10
C GLN A 207 5.50 11.80 -0.17
N MET A 208 4.58 11.32 -1.03
CA MET A 208 3.22 11.81 -1.13
C MET A 208 2.29 10.87 -0.36
N PRO A 209 1.36 11.37 0.46
CA PRO A 209 0.44 10.48 1.16
C PRO A 209 -0.62 9.88 0.23
N ASP A 210 -1.04 8.65 0.50
CA ASP A 210 -1.96 7.89 -0.35
C ASP A 210 -3.28 8.65 -0.52
N GLY A 211 -3.81 9.21 0.56
CA GLY A 211 -5.00 10.07 0.54
C GLY A 211 -4.84 11.32 -0.32
N TRP A 212 -3.66 11.95 -0.31
CA TRP A 212 -3.38 13.10 -1.17
C TRP A 212 -3.29 12.69 -2.64
N GLU A 213 -2.63 11.57 -2.93
CA GLU A 213 -2.51 11.04 -4.29
C GLU A 213 -3.87 10.73 -4.90
N ILE A 214 -4.72 10.01 -4.17
CA ILE A 214 -6.07 9.67 -4.62
C ILE A 214 -6.92 10.93 -4.85
N ALA A 215 -6.82 11.93 -3.96
CA ALA A 215 -7.52 13.20 -4.13
C ALA A 215 -7.11 13.96 -5.41
N HIS A 216 -5.90 13.71 -5.92
CA HIS A 216 -5.35 14.33 -7.14
C HIS A 216 -5.20 13.33 -8.31
N ASN A 217 -5.93 12.21 -8.26
CA ASN A 217 -5.97 11.18 -9.28
C ASN A 217 -4.60 10.51 -9.59
N LEU A 218 -3.67 10.50 -8.65
CA LEU A 218 -2.40 9.79 -8.73
C LEU A 218 -2.55 8.34 -8.22
N ASN A 219 -1.46 7.58 -8.13
CA ASN A 219 -1.50 6.16 -7.81
C ASN A 219 -0.57 5.80 -6.63
N PRO A 220 -1.13 5.50 -5.44
CA PRO A 220 -0.36 5.21 -4.21
C PRO A 220 0.45 3.91 -4.23
N MET A 221 0.43 3.20 -5.36
CA MET A 221 1.20 1.99 -5.59
C MET A 221 2.31 2.19 -6.64
N ASN A 222 2.58 3.43 -7.05
CA ASN A 222 3.49 3.80 -8.12
C ASN A 222 4.33 5.05 -7.81
N SER A 223 5.39 4.83 -7.04
CA SER A 223 6.37 5.86 -6.63
C SER A 223 7.08 6.61 -7.77
N ALA A 224 6.92 6.16 -9.01
CA ALA A 224 7.44 6.85 -10.17
C ALA A 224 6.59 8.07 -10.58
N ASP A 225 5.34 8.19 -10.13
CA ASP A 225 4.49 9.32 -10.48
C ASP A 225 4.77 10.59 -9.65
N ALA A 226 5.38 10.52 -8.46
CA ALA A 226 5.95 11.70 -7.78
C ALA A 226 6.84 12.58 -8.70
N ALA A 227 7.60 11.93 -9.59
CA ALA A 227 8.52 12.58 -10.52
C ALA A 227 7.87 13.00 -11.85
N GLN A 228 6.62 12.62 -12.10
CA GLN A 228 5.87 13.00 -13.28
C GLN A 228 5.29 14.41 -13.14
N ASP A 229 4.89 14.98 -14.28
CA ASP A 229 4.28 16.29 -14.44
C ASP A 229 2.92 16.04 -15.09
N ALA A 230 1.88 15.90 -14.25
CA ALA A 230 0.59 15.37 -14.68
C ALA A 230 -0.23 16.36 -15.53
N ASP A 231 0.04 17.66 -15.43
CA ASP A 231 -0.66 18.71 -16.18
C ASP A 231 0.20 19.43 -17.25
N GLY A 232 1.50 19.16 -17.28
CA GLY A 232 2.45 19.63 -18.28
C GLY A 232 2.99 21.04 -18.03
N ASP A 233 3.04 21.49 -16.77
CA ASP A 233 3.49 22.83 -16.39
C ASP A 233 4.99 22.93 -16.02
N LEU A 234 5.72 21.81 -16.10
CA LEU A 234 7.14 21.62 -15.75
C LEU A 234 7.44 21.54 -14.23
N VAL A 235 6.42 21.37 -13.41
CA VAL A 235 6.51 21.04 -11.98
C VAL A 235 6.15 19.57 -11.81
N SER A 236 6.82 18.87 -10.88
CA SER A 236 6.51 17.48 -10.62
C SER A 236 5.42 17.36 -9.55
N ASN A 237 4.63 16.29 -9.59
CA ASN A 237 3.56 16.02 -8.62
C ASN A 237 4.03 16.19 -7.17
N TYR A 238 5.20 15.65 -6.82
CA TYR A 238 5.78 15.81 -5.48
C TYR A 238 6.07 17.28 -5.10
N ARG A 239 6.53 18.10 -6.06
CA ARG A 239 6.80 19.52 -5.79
C ARG A 239 5.51 20.31 -5.60
N GLU A 240 4.43 19.88 -6.23
CA GLU A 240 3.11 20.46 -6.05
C GLU A 240 2.50 20.06 -4.72
N TYR A 241 2.65 18.79 -4.32
CA TYR A 241 2.34 18.35 -2.97
C TYR A 241 3.06 19.24 -1.93
N LEU A 242 4.38 19.42 -2.06
CA LEU A 242 5.13 20.31 -1.16
C LEU A 242 4.62 21.75 -1.17
N ALA A 243 4.22 22.27 -2.34
CA ALA A 243 3.73 23.63 -2.51
C ALA A 243 2.27 23.83 -2.08
N ASP A 244 1.53 22.74 -1.85
CA ASP A 244 0.07 22.72 -1.67
C ASP A 244 -0.65 23.30 -2.91
N THR A 245 -0.21 22.88 -4.11
CA THR A 245 -0.83 23.19 -5.41
C THR A 245 -1.50 21.95 -6.01
N ASP A 246 -2.22 22.13 -7.12
CA ASP A 246 -3.03 21.07 -7.73
C ASP A 246 -2.30 20.54 -8.97
N PRO A 247 -1.78 19.30 -8.94
CA PRO A 247 -1.02 18.72 -10.04
C PRO A 247 -1.83 18.37 -11.29
N ARG A 248 -3.12 18.69 -11.30
CA ARG A 248 -4.00 18.52 -12.44
C ARG A 248 -4.41 19.86 -13.06
N ASP A 249 -3.94 20.98 -12.53
CA ASP A 249 -4.25 22.31 -13.03
C ASP A 249 -2.98 23.14 -13.23
N LYS A 250 -2.55 23.25 -14.49
CA LYS A 250 -1.43 24.09 -14.95
C LYS A 250 -1.55 25.59 -14.64
N ALA A 251 -2.64 26.04 -14.01
CA ALA A 251 -2.83 27.41 -13.51
C ALA A 251 -2.63 27.51 -11.98
N SER A 252 -2.56 26.37 -11.29
CA SER A 252 -2.23 26.22 -9.89
C SER A 252 -0.72 26.25 -9.74
N PHE A 253 -0.20 27.22 -9.00
CA PHE A 253 1.23 27.32 -8.75
C PHE A 253 1.48 27.90 -7.36
N PHE A 254 2.72 27.86 -6.91
CA PHE A 254 3.14 28.66 -5.77
C PHE A 254 3.41 30.11 -6.18
N TRP A 255 2.65 31.07 -5.66
CA TRP A 255 2.70 32.46 -6.10
C TRP A 255 3.28 33.39 -5.03
N ILE A 256 4.28 34.17 -5.41
CA ILE A 256 4.66 35.38 -4.67
C ILE A 256 3.78 36.54 -5.15
N ASN A 257 2.90 37.03 -4.28
CA ASN A 257 1.99 38.13 -4.60
C ASN A 257 2.71 39.47 -4.68
N THR A 258 3.54 39.77 -3.67
CA THR A 258 4.19 41.07 -3.54
C THR A 258 5.56 40.92 -2.89
N VAL A 259 6.55 41.65 -3.40
CA VAL A 259 7.86 41.79 -2.76
C VAL A 259 8.12 43.28 -2.52
N LYS A 260 8.35 43.63 -1.25
CA LYS A 260 8.81 44.96 -0.83
C LYS A 260 10.28 44.85 -0.44
N LEU A 261 11.16 45.64 -1.10
CA LEU A 261 12.61 45.59 -0.87
C LEU A 261 13.16 46.74 -0.02
N ALA A 262 12.45 47.87 0.04
CA ALA A 262 12.88 49.07 0.77
C ALA A 262 11.99 49.33 2.00
N ASP A 263 12.56 49.97 3.02
CA ASP A 263 11.86 50.45 4.23
C ASP A 263 10.94 49.40 4.87
N ASN A 264 11.53 48.46 5.63
CA ASN A 264 10.89 47.25 6.16
C ASN A 264 10.53 46.25 5.04
N PRO A 265 11.52 45.49 4.53
CA PRO A 265 11.31 44.53 3.47
C PRO A 265 10.30 43.44 3.87
N ALA A 266 9.53 42.95 2.92
CA ALA A 266 8.53 41.92 3.17
C ALA A 266 8.23 41.12 1.89
N VAL A 267 7.92 39.85 2.07
CA VAL A 267 7.43 38.97 1.00
C VAL A 267 6.03 38.51 1.37
N VAL A 268 5.08 38.76 0.48
CA VAL A 268 3.68 38.35 0.61
C VAL A 268 3.39 37.29 -0.43
N PHE A 269 2.84 36.16 -0.01
CA PHE A 269 2.62 34.99 -0.87
C PHE A 269 1.44 34.16 -0.38
N ARG A 270 0.87 33.34 -1.28
CA ARG A 270 -0.17 32.37 -0.93
C ARG A 270 0.38 31.28 -0.03
N CYS A 271 -0.38 30.91 0.99
CA CYS A 271 0.07 29.92 1.97
C CYS A 271 -1.06 28.99 2.40
N SER A 272 -0.67 27.85 2.94
CA SER A 272 -1.55 26.85 3.51
C SER A 272 -1.23 26.57 4.97
N THR A 273 -2.25 26.30 5.77
CA THR A 273 -2.12 25.94 7.19
C THR A 273 -1.51 24.56 7.40
N SER A 274 -1.50 23.72 6.35
CA SER A 274 -0.89 22.39 6.31
C SER A 274 0.61 22.44 5.94
N ARG A 275 1.19 23.63 5.77
CA ARG A 275 2.59 23.82 5.38
C ARG A 275 3.31 24.79 6.32
N VAL A 276 4.63 24.66 6.36
CA VAL A 276 5.53 25.61 7.04
C VAL A 276 6.47 26.28 6.03
N TYR A 277 6.77 27.54 6.30
CA TYR A 277 7.50 28.39 5.38
C TYR A 277 8.77 28.93 6.04
N THR A 278 9.86 28.98 5.27
CA THR A 278 11.13 29.60 5.68
C THR A 278 11.53 30.67 4.68
N LEU A 279 11.73 31.90 5.15
CA LEU A 279 12.27 32.98 4.35
C LEU A 279 13.79 32.97 4.46
N THR A 280 14.47 32.83 3.33
CA THR A 280 15.92 33.03 3.23
C THR A 280 16.23 34.21 2.33
N CYS A 281 17.42 34.77 2.49
CA CYS A 281 17.87 35.84 1.62
C CYS A 281 19.36 35.77 1.30
N SER A 282 19.74 36.48 0.24
CA SER A 282 21.10 36.57 -0.25
C SER A 282 21.34 37.88 -0.98
N VAL A 283 22.59 38.35 -0.99
CA VAL A 283 23.03 39.52 -1.77
C VAL A 283 22.77 39.35 -3.26
N LYS A 284 22.79 38.10 -3.77
CA LYS A 284 22.53 37.75 -5.16
C LYS A 284 22.01 36.33 -5.28
N ALA A 285 21.25 36.03 -6.34
CA ALA A 285 20.59 34.73 -6.49
C ALA A 285 21.56 33.52 -6.48
N ALA A 286 22.76 33.69 -7.05
CA ALA A 286 23.80 32.66 -7.11
C ALA A 286 24.78 32.69 -5.91
N GLY A 287 24.39 33.33 -4.79
CA GLY A 287 25.20 33.42 -3.56
C GLY A 287 24.79 32.42 -2.48
N PRO A 288 25.48 32.43 -1.32
CA PRO A 288 25.02 31.73 -0.12
C PRO A 288 23.68 32.33 0.36
N TRP A 289 22.83 31.50 0.96
CA TRP A 289 21.51 31.88 1.43
C TRP A 289 21.44 31.74 2.95
N ASP A 290 21.09 32.82 3.63
CA ASP A 290 20.94 32.86 5.08
C ASP A 290 19.47 32.90 5.46
N ASN A 291 19.10 32.24 6.56
CA ASN A 291 17.75 32.32 7.11
C ASN A 291 17.48 33.74 7.63
N VAL A 292 16.31 34.28 7.32
CA VAL A 292 15.87 35.55 7.90
C VAL A 292 15.46 35.32 9.37
N PRO A 293 15.98 36.10 10.34
CA PRO A 293 15.66 35.91 11.76
C PRO A 293 14.16 35.92 12.04
N GLY A 294 13.68 34.92 12.79
CA GLY A 294 12.27 34.77 13.14
C GLY A 294 11.36 34.27 12.01
N GLN A 295 11.92 33.95 10.84
CA GLN A 295 11.17 33.53 9.65
C GLN A 295 11.52 32.09 9.24
N THR A 296 11.68 31.19 10.21
CA THR A 296 12.04 29.77 9.97
C THR A 296 10.89 28.86 10.42
N ARG A 297 10.46 27.94 9.54
CA ARG A 297 9.35 27.00 9.77
C ARG A 297 8.09 27.64 10.35
N VAL A 298 7.70 28.81 9.83
CA VAL A 298 6.48 29.52 10.24
C VAL A 298 5.28 28.84 9.57
N ARG A 299 4.29 28.39 10.36
CA ARG A 299 3.06 27.79 9.84
C ARG A 299 2.28 28.81 9.00
N GLY A 300 1.71 28.36 7.88
CA GLY A 300 0.88 29.22 7.03
C GLY A 300 -0.37 29.74 7.75
N ALA A 301 -0.86 30.88 7.31
CA ALA A 301 -2.00 31.56 7.91
C ALA A 301 -3.34 31.06 7.30
N PRO A 302 -4.43 30.99 8.08
CA PRO A 302 -5.74 30.50 7.63
C PRO A 302 -6.42 31.37 6.56
N GLY A 303 -5.91 32.57 6.28
CA GLY A 303 -6.43 33.48 5.25
C GLY A 303 -5.92 33.20 3.83
N GLY A 304 -5.16 32.11 3.61
CA GLY A 304 -4.63 31.74 2.29
C GLY A 304 -3.51 32.64 1.77
N THR A 305 -3.06 33.62 2.56
CA THR A 305 -1.96 34.53 2.25
C THR A 305 -1.23 34.90 3.53
N MET A 306 0.09 34.95 3.49
CA MET A 306 0.92 35.38 4.63
C MET A 306 1.97 36.40 4.22
N THR A 307 2.43 37.17 5.21
CA THR A 307 3.54 38.12 5.07
C THR A 307 4.72 37.65 5.93
N MET A 308 5.88 37.44 5.31
CA MET A 308 7.13 37.22 6.03
C MET A 308 7.99 38.48 5.95
N ILE A 309 8.47 38.95 7.11
CA ILE A 309 9.27 40.17 7.22
C ILE A 309 10.71 39.85 6.85
N GLY A 310 11.27 40.56 5.87
CA GLY A 310 12.63 40.40 5.40
C GLY A 310 13.63 41.28 6.15
N THR A 311 14.92 41.02 5.94
CA THR A 311 16.03 41.91 6.28
C THR A 311 16.62 42.51 5.01
N THR A 312 17.37 43.60 5.06
CA THR A 312 17.95 44.20 3.85
C THR A 312 19.10 43.33 3.32
N CYS A 313 18.80 42.42 2.38
CA CYS A 313 19.79 41.48 1.86
C CYS A 313 19.80 41.33 0.34
N GLY A 314 18.92 41.98 -0.43
CA GLY A 314 19.00 42.00 -1.90
C GLY A 314 17.93 41.13 -2.57
N VAL A 315 18.07 39.80 -2.52
CA VAL A 315 17.07 38.85 -3.04
C VAL A 315 16.56 37.91 -1.96
N TYR A 316 15.31 37.46 -2.11
CA TYR A 316 14.64 36.54 -1.18
C TYR A 316 14.28 35.23 -1.87
N ARG A 317 14.13 34.18 -1.04
CA ARG A 317 13.59 32.89 -1.43
C ARG A 317 12.68 32.40 -0.31
N VAL A 318 11.49 31.95 -0.69
CA VAL A 318 10.57 31.25 0.21
C VAL A 318 10.78 29.76 -0.01
N ARG A 319 11.00 29.02 1.08
CA ARG A 319 11.04 27.55 1.08
C ARG A 319 9.77 27.05 1.74
N VAL A 320 9.12 26.09 1.11
CA VAL A 320 7.94 25.40 1.63
C VAL A 320 8.36 24.01 2.10
N ALA A 321 7.77 23.54 3.20
CA ALA A 321 7.95 22.18 3.70
C ALA A 321 6.69 21.71 4.44
N ILE A 322 6.61 20.39 4.64
CA ILE A 322 5.60 19.76 5.49
C ILE A 322 5.98 19.99 6.97
N PRO A 323 4.99 20.19 7.89
CA PRO A 323 5.20 20.48 9.31
C PRO A 323 6.01 19.46 10.11
#